data_AF-A0A2G4HBS6-F1
#
_entry.id   AF-A0A2G4HBS6-F1
#
_cell.length_a   1.000
_cell.length_b   1.000
_cell.length_c   1.000
_cell.angle_alpha   90.00
_cell.angle_beta   90.00
_cell.angle_gamma   90.00
#
_symmetry.space_group_name_H-M   'P 1'
#
loop_
_entity.id
_entity.type
_entity.pdbx_description
1 polymer ?
#
loop_
_entity_poly.entity_id
_entity_poly.type
_entity_poly.pdbx_seq_one_letter_code
_entity_poly.pdbx_strand_id
1 'polypeptide(L)' 'YVTEKCYTQAAQARKLHIPITTFMIARDPYLQQFIDKFTEANQGKAFFTGLKGLGEMIFKDYETNRKKRLQ' A
#
# COMPACT_ATOMS: atom_id res chain seq x y z
N TYR A 1 -17.50 -11.24 4.59
CA TYR A 1 -16.45 -11.55 3.59
C TYR A 1 -15.15 -10.84 4.00
N VAL A 2 -13.97 -11.39 3.67
CA VAL A 2 -12.67 -10.86 4.17
C VAL A 2 -12.30 -9.52 3.50
N THR A 3 -12.54 -9.36 2.18
CA THR A 3 -12.13 -8.12 1.48
C THR A 3 -12.88 -6.89 1.98
N GLU A 4 -14.18 -7.00 2.26
CA GLU A 4 -14.98 -5.90 2.83
C GLU A 4 -14.45 -5.41 4.18
N LYS A 5 -13.95 -6.35 5.01
CA LYS A 5 -13.29 -6.01 6.27
C LYS A 5 -11.99 -5.25 6.00
N CYS A 6 -11.19 -5.68 5.02
CA CYS A 6 -9.97 -4.98 4.63
C CYS A 6 -10.24 -3.55 4.14
N TYR A 7 -11.26 -3.34 3.30
CA TYR A 7 -11.62 -1.99 2.82
C TYR A 7 -12.07 -1.09 3.97
N THR A 8 -12.87 -1.61 4.89
CA THR A 8 -13.30 -0.87 6.09
C THR A 8 -12.11 -0.46 6.94
N GLN A 9 -11.15 -1.37 7.17
CA GLN A 9 -9.94 -1.09 7.93
C GLN A 9 -9.01 -0.09 7.23
N ALA A 10 -8.87 -0.17 5.89
CA ALA A 10 -8.15 0.81 5.09
C ALA A 10 -8.73 2.23 5.26
N ALA A 11 -10.06 2.36 5.18
CA ALA A 11 -10.74 3.63 5.39
C ALA A 11 -10.55 4.15 6.84
N GLN A 12 -10.53 3.26 7.84
CA GLN A 12 -10.24 3.64 9.22
C GLN A 12 -8.79 4.12 9.41
N ALA A 13 -7.82 3.41 8.86
CA ALA A 13 -6.40 3.80 8.90
C ALA A 13 -6.19 5.20 8.31
N ARG A 14 -6.87 5.50 7.19
CA ARG A 14 -6.88 6.85 6.60
C ARG A 14 -7.41 7.91 7.56
N LYS A 15 -8.53 7.65 8.26
CA LYS A 15 -9.09 8.59 9.25
C LYS A 15 -8.14 8.84 10.43
N LEU A 16 -7.33 7.84 10.78
CA LEU A 16 -6.30 7.94 11.81
C LEU A 16 -4.97 8.52 11.29
N HIS A 17 -4.93 8.97 10.02
CA HIS A 17 -3.72 9.47 9.36
C HIS A 17 -2.56 8.46 9.34
N ILE A 18 -2.87 7.16 9.31
CA ILE A 18 -1.89 6.09 9.20
C ILE A 18 -1.67 5.81 7.71
N PRO A 19 -0.50 6.17 7.13
CA PRO A 19 -0.22 5.92 5.73
C PRO A 19 -0.03 4.43 5.48
N ILE A 20 -0.58 3.93 4.37
CA ILE A 20 -0.40 2.55 3.93
C ILE A 20 0.34 2.55 2.58
N THR A 21 1.45 1.83 2.53
CA THR A 21 2.17 1.53 1.27
C THR A 21 2.03 0.05 0.97
N THR A 22 1.51 -0.27 -0.22
CA THR A 22 1.31 -1.64 -0.69
C THR A 22 2.34 -2.00 -1.75
N PHE A 23 3.01 -3.13 -1.58
CA PHE A 23 3.91 -3.71 -2.57
C PHE A 23 3.31 -5.02 -3.10
N MET A 24 2.82 -4.99 -4.34
CA MET A 24 2.22 -6.14 -4.99
C MET A 24 3.21 -6.77 -5.98
N ILE A 25 3.56 -8.03 -5.70
CA ILE A 25 4.52 -8.82 -6.49
C ILE A 25 3.82 -9.78 -7.47
N ALA A 26 2.52 -10.01 -7.25
CA ALA A 26 1.70 -10.89 -8.08
C ALA A 26 1.16 -10.17 -9.31
N ARG A 27 0.86 -10.96 -10.36
CA ARG A 27 0.23 -10.50 -11.60
C ARG A 27 -1.23 -10.94 -11.72
N ASP A 28 -1.81 -11.43 -10.64
CA ASP A 28 -3.19 -11.92 -10.63
C ASP A 28 -4.17 -10.75 -10.77
N PRO A 29 -5.03 -10.73 -11.82
CA PRO A 29 -5.94 -9.61 -12.07
C PRO A 29 -6.95 -9.35 -10.96
N TYR A 30 -7.39 -10.41 -10.26
CA TYR A 30 -8.35 -10.26 -9.17
C TYR A 30 -7.71 -9.59 -7.95
N LEU A 31 -6.48 -10.00 -7.60
CA LEU A 31 -5.71 -9.35 -6.54
C LEU A 31 -5.38 -7.89 -6.89
N GLN A 32 -5.13 -7.56 -8.17
CA GLN A 32 -4.88 -6.18 -8.59
C GLN A 32 -6.12 -5.31 -8.34
N GLN A 33 -7.31 -5.78 -8.74
CA GLN A 33 -8.56 -5.06 -8.46
C GLN A 33 -8.83 -4.88 -6.96
N PHE A 34 -8.47 -5.88 -6.15
CA PHE A 34 -8.56 -5.76 -4.70
C PHE A 34 -7.62 -4.67 -4.17
N ILE A 35 -6.36 -4.66 -4.61
CA ILE A 35 -5.39 -3.64 -4.21
C ILE A 35 -5.81 -2.25 -4.67
N ASP A 36 -6.32 -2.10 -5.89
CA ASP A 36 -6.80 -0.80 -6.40
C ASP A 36 -7.88 -0.21 -5.50
N LYS A 37 -8.92 -1.00 -5.17
CA LYS A 37 -10.00 -0.58 -4.25
C LYS A 37 -9.49 -0.33 -2.84
N PHE A 38 -8.57 -1.17 -2.36
CA PHE A 38 -7.98 -1.04 -1.04
C PHE A 38 -7.18 0.27 -0.92
N THR A 39 -6.33 0.57 -1.91
CA THR A 39 -5.53 1.80 -2.00
C THR A 39 -6.39 3.04 -2.16
N GLU A 40 -7.47 2.97 -2.94
CA GLU A 40 -8.47 4.04 -3.03
C GLU A 40 -9.08 4.35 -1.66
N ALA A 41 -9.48 3.32 -0.91
CA ALA A 41 -10.09 3.47 0.40
C ALA A 41 -9.13 4.12 1.44
N ASN A 42 -7.83 3.82 1.36
CA ASN A 42 -6.84 4.40 2.27
C ASN A 42 -6.10 5.66 1.76
N GLN A 43 -6.24 6.03 0.49
CA GLN A 43 -5.47 7.09 -0.19
C GLN A 43 -3.94 6.94 -0.08
N GLY A 44 -3.48 5.69 -0.01
CA GLY A 44 -2.07 5.34 0.09
C GLY A 44 -1.41 5.17 -1.27
N LYS A 45 -0.31 4.42 -1.29
CA LYS A 45 0.44 4.12 -2.52
C LYS A 45 0.43 2.63 -2.78
N ALA A 46 0.23 2.25 -4.04
CA ALA A 46 0.42 0.88 -4.50
C ALA A 46 1.54 0.81 -5.53
N PHE A 47 2.43 -0.16 -5.36
CA PHE A 47 3.51 -0.45 -6.29
C PHE A 47 3.34 -1.86 -6.84
N PHE A 48 3.16 -1.97 -8.15
CA PHE A 48 3.06 -3.23 -8.86
C PHE A 48 4.41 -3.52 -9.52
N THR A 49 5.17 -4.47 -8.98
CA THR A 49 6.54 -4.74 -9.45
C THR A 49 6.88 -6.22 -9.38
N GLY A 50 7.92 -6.65 -10.08
CA GLY A 50 8.50 -7.99 -9.90
C GLY A 50 9.45 -8.05 -8.71
N LEU A 51 9.90 -9.25 -8.35
CA LEU A 51 10.91 -9.45 -7.29
C LEU A 51 12.22 -8.70 -7.55
N LYS A 52 12.58 -8.50 -8.82
CA LYS A 52 13.78 -7.78 -9.23
C LYS A 52 13.54 -6.27 -9.08
N GLY A 53 14.12 -5.65 -8.06
CA GLY A 53 14.01 -4.21 -7.77
C GLY A 53 13.04 -3.84 -6.64
N LEU A 54 12.33 -4.81 -6.06
CA LEU A 54 11.44 -4.57 -4.93
C LEU A 54 12.20 -4.06 -3.69
N GLY A 55 13.35 -4.67 -3.37
CA GLY A 55 14.16 -4.28 -2.22
C GLY A 55 14.56 -2.81 -2.29
N GLU A 56 15.15 -2.38 -3.40
CA GLU A 56 15.57 -0.99 -3.63
C GLU A 56 14.40 0.00 -3.48
N MET A 57 13.22 -0.36 -4.01
CA MET A 57 12.02 0.47 -3.89
C MET A 57 11.52 0.58 -2.45
N ILE A 58 11.49 -0.54 -1.70
CA ILE A 58 11.13 -0.55 -0.27
C ILE A 58 12.09 0.32 0.53
N PHE A 59 13.41 0.16 0.33
CA PHE A 59 14.42 0.96 1.02
C PHE A 59 14.25 2.46 0.75
N LYS A 60 14.04 2.85 -0.52
CA LYS A 60 13.83 4.25 -0.90
C LYS A 60 12.57 4.85 -0.30
N ASP A 61 11.45 4.11 -0.29
CA ASP A 61 10.20 4.60 0.32
C ASP A 61 10.35 4.69 1.84
N TYR A 62 11.00 3.72 2.49
CA TYR A 62 11.30 3.76 3.92
C TYR A 62 12.15 4.98 4.30
N GLU A 63 13.25 5.25 3.58
CA GLU A 63 14.10 6.41 3.82
C GLU A 63 13.33 7.73 3.64
N THR A 64 12.51 7.82 2.58
CA THR A 64 11.70 9.02 2.30
C THR A 64 10.68 9.27 3.41
N ASN A 65 9.97 8.22 3.85
CA ASN A 65 8.99 8.33 4.93
C ASN A 65 9.66 8.61 6.28
N ARG A 66 10.83 8.03 6.54
CA ARG A 66 11.63 8.32 7.75
C ARG A 66 12.07 9.78 7.79
N LYS A 67 12.56 10.34 6.67
CA LYS A 67 12.95 11.76 6.59
C LYS A 67 11.77 12.69 6.88
N LYS A 68 10.59 12.42 6.32
CA LYS A 68 9.36 13.17 6.59
C LYS A 68 8.88 13.12 8.04
N ARG A 69 9.20 12.07 8.80
CA ARG A 69 8.83 11.95 10.22
C ARG A 69 9.79 12.68 11.16
N LEU A 70 11.04 12.90 10.72
CA LEU A 70 12.09 13.53 11.51
C LEU A 70 12.19 15.06 11.25
N GLN A 71 11.44 15.58 10.29
CA GLN A 71 11.23 17.00 10.02
C GLN A 71 9.85 17.40 10.53
#